data_AF-A0A497G727-F1
#
_entry.id   AF-A0A497G727-F1
#
_cell.length_a   1.000
_cell.length_b   1.000
_cell.length_c   1.000
_cell.angle_alpha   90.00
_cell.angle_beta   90.00
_cell.angle_gamma   90.00
#
_symmetry.space_group_name_H-M   'P 1'
#
loop_
_entity.id
_entity.type
_entity.pdbx_description
1 polymer ?
#
loop_
_entity_poly.entity_id
_entity_poly.type
_entity_poly.pdbx_seq_one_letter_code
_entity_poly.pdbx_strand_id
1 'polypeptide(L)'
;MASKKAAKEEKLGLNDLYVIFAGMRGVRRGTIEALYKAGYTSLEKIASSSVEELTKVKGVGERVAEKLIERAKEYLGETSGGLKEVLEGIPRLRREAMEEILKRYSSVEALRRASVEDLMEIKGIGRALAVKIIESVGGEVKETAGVKRGRGMKLEEFLEALGGMRGIRKSTIEAIYKAGYNTPEKVASATVEELTEIKNVGPKAAVRIRERALELVGKGKPPEEKAEEVPVEKEVEEINIADILSSIPRLRKSTVDEILQRYPDLHSLKGATKEELMEIKGVGESTAEKIIETVSKIEAPKREEETAEEKPKEKKPGALDGILKSFKGIAQKIKGIFFPEKKRIKEETKQENKEDGGENVERKIERFEDIEGVSEEIAKKLREGGYRNIEELREATVEDLIMIEGIDEELARKILNSI
;
A
#
# COMPACT_ATOMS: atom_id res chain seq x y z
N MET A 1 -35.16 -23.59 -24.14
CA MET A 1 -35.99 -22.36 -24.17
C MET A 1 -35.85 -21.66 -22.83
N ALA A 2 -34.87 -20.76 -22.72
CA ALA A 2 -34.59 -20.03 -21.49
C ALA A 2 -35.36 -18.71 -21.50
N SER A 3 -36.10 -18.49 -20.41
CA SER A 3 -37.03 -17.39 -20.18
C SER A 3 -36.35 -16.03 -20.31
N LYS A 4 -36.68 -15.26 -21.36
CA LYS A 4 -36.45 -13.81 -21.43
C LYS A 4 -37.30 -13.19 -20.33
N LYS A 5 -36.68 -12.89 -19.20
CA LYS A 5 -37.27 -12.08 -18.13
C LYS A 5 -37.67 -10.74 -18.77
N ALA A 6 -38.96 -10.45 -18.83
CA ALA A 6 -39.49 -9.21 -19.39
C ALA A 6 -38.99 -8.03 -18.55
N ALA A 7 -37.86 -7.43 -18.96
CA ALA A 7 -37.44 -6.13 -18.47
C ALA A 7 -38.54 -5.13 -18.85
N LYS A 8 -39.07 -4.45 -17.84
CA LYS A 8 -40.16 -3.49 -17.99
C LYS A 8 -39.65 -2.33 -18.83
N GLU A 9 -40.19 -2.15 -20.03
CA GLU A 9 -39.81 -1.07 -20.96
C GLU A 9 -39.94 0.29 -20.24
N GLU A 10 -38.81 0.95 -20.00
CA GLU A 10 -38.80 2.26 -19.34
C GLU A 10 -39.17 3.33 -20.38
N LYS A 11 -40.31 3.98 -20.18
CA LYS A 11 -40.73 5.09 -21.05
C LYS A 11 -39.95 6.33 -20.69
N LEU A 12 -39.08 6.74 -21.60
CA LEU A 12 -38.32 7.98 -21.54
C LEU A 12 -39.17 9.16 -22.00
N GLY A 13 -38.99 10.31 -21.35
CA GLY A 13 -39.52 11.57 -21.81
C GLY A 13 -38.76 12.12 -23.02
N LEU A 14 -39.36 13.09 -23.71
CA LEU A 14 -38.73 13.75 -24.85
C LEU A 14 -37.38 14.39 -24.47
N ASN A 15 -37.28 14.97 -23.26
CA ASN A 15 -36.05 15.55 -22.75
C ASN A 15 -34.95 14.50 -22.52
N ASP A 16 -35.30 13.29 -22.13
CA ASP A 16 -34.32 12.22 -21.93
C ASP A 16 -33.73 11.78 -23.26
N LEU A 17 -34.57 11.60 -24.29
CA LEU A 17 -34.10 11.35 -25.65
C LEU A 17 -33.22 12.48 -26.18
N TYR A 18 -33.54 13.73 -25.83
CA TYR A 18 -32.69 14.87 -26.15
C TYR A 18 -31.30 14.73 -25.54
N VAL A 19 -31.21 14.41 -24.25
CA VAL A 19 -29.91 14.22 -23.58
C VAL A 19 -29.11 13.10 -24.22
N ILE A 20 -29.77 11.99 -24.57
CA ILE A 20 -29.09 10.77 -25.06
C ILE A 20 -28.56 10.94 -26.49
N PHE A 21 -29.34 11.56 -27.38
CA PHE A 21 -29.05 11.65 -28.81
C PHE A 21 -28.59 13.05 -29.27
N ALA A 22 -28.54 14.05 -28.38
CA ALA A 22 -28.00 15.36 -28.73
C ALA A 22 -26.53 15.29 -29.15
N GLY A 23 -26.16 16.14 -30.12
CA GLY A 23 -24.79 16.23 -30.62
C GLY A 23 -24.42 15.16 -31.65
N MET A 24 -25.26 14.14 -31.87
CA MET A 24 -25.02 13.17 -32.94
C MET A 24 -25.08 13.85 -34.31
N ARG A 25 -24.04 13.65 -35.11
CA ARG A 25 -23.96 14.21 -36.47
C ARG A 25 -25.14 13.71 -37.32
N GLY A 26 -26.00 14.65 -37.72
CA GLY A 26 -27.19 14.36 -38.53
C GLY A 26 -28.48 14.22 -37.72
N VAL A 27 -28.41 14.18 -36.40
CA VAL A 27 -29.58 14.21 -35.51
C VAL A 27 -29.87 15.66 -35.12
N ARG A 28 -30.99 16.20 -35.59
CA ARG A 28 -31.47 17.54 -35.20
C ARG A 28 -32.57 17.42 -34.17
N ARG A 29 -32.91 18.53 -33.52
CA ARG A 29 -33.99 18.54 -32.52
C ARG A 29 -35.32 17.98 -33.07
N GLY A 30 -35.70 18.42 -34.27
CA GLY A 30 -36.90 17.91 -34.95
C GLY A 30 -36.85 16.40 -35.26
N THR A 31 -35.67 15.80 -35.41
CA THR A 31 -35.53 14.35 -35.60
C THR A 31 -35.92 13.59 -34.33
N ILE A 32 -35.49 14.07 -33.16
CA ILE A 32 -35.80 13.46 -31.85
C ILE A 32 -37.29 13.60 -31.53
N GLU A 33 -37.88 14.76 -31.83
CA GLU A 33 -39.34 14.94 -31.71
C GLU A 33 -40.13 14.03 -32.64
N ALA A 34 -39.65 13.82 -33.86
CA ALA A 34 -40.30 12.92 -34.81
C ALA A 34 -40.22 11.47 -34.33
N LEU A 35 -39.08 11.02 -33.78
CA LEU A 35 -38.93 9.70 -33.16
C LEU A 35 -39.91 9.51 -32.00
N TYR A 36 -39.97 10.49 -31.09
CA TYR A 36 -40.88 10.44 -29.94
C TYR A 36 -42.35 10.37 -30.38
N LYS A 37 -42.75 11.21 -31.35
CA LYS A 37 -44.11 11.21 -31.92
C LYS A 37 -44.43 9.93 -32.68
N ALA A 38 -43.44 9.27 -33.26
CA ALA A 38 -43.59 7.96 -33.91
C ALA A 38 -43.67 6.79 -32.92
N GLY A 39 -43.57 7.05 -31.60
CA GLY A 39 -43.73 6.03 -30.56
C GLY A 39 -42.42 5.38 -30.09
N TYR A 40 -41.26 5.86 -30.55
CA TYR A 40 -39.94 5.44 -30.08
C TYR A 40 -39.59 6.16 -28.76
N THR A 41 -40.37 5.85 -27.72
CA THR A 41 -40.28 6.49 -26.39
C THR A 41 -39.42 5.70 -25.40
N SER A 42 -38.57 4.78 -25.87
CA SER A 42 -37.72 3.94 -25.02
C SER A 42 -36.46 3.58 -25.80
N LEU A 43 -35.36 3.33 -25.09
CA LEU A 43 -34.12 2.92 -25.72
C LEU A 43 -34.26 1.51 -26.28
N GLU A 44 -35.02 0.63 -25.60
CA GLU A 44 -35.25 -0.75 -26.00
C GLU A 44 -35.97 -0.81 -27.35
N LYS A 45 -36.97 0.06 -27.57
CA LYS A 45 -37.60 0.17 -28.89
C LYS A 45 -36.61 0.62 -29.95
N ILE A 46 -35.84 1.67 -29.69
CA ILE A 46 -34.88 2.19 -30.68
C ILE A 46 -33.81 1.14 -31.00
N ALA A 47 -33.26 0.47 -29.97
CA ALA A 47 -32.24 -0.56 -30.08
C ALA A 47 -32.72 -1.82 -30.82
N SER A 48 -33.99 -2.21 -30.62
CA SER A 48 -34.58 -3.39 -31.27
C SER A 48 -35.19 -3.10 -32.64
N SER A 49 -35.31 -1.83 -33.03
CA SER A 49 -35.83 -1.43 -34.34
C SER A 49 -34.83 -1.74 -35.45
N SER A 50 -35.36 -2.02 -36.64
CA SER A 50 -34.52 -2.12 -37.84
C SER A 50 -34.20 -0.73 -38.41
N VAL A 51 -33.13 -0.66 -39.21
CA VAL A 51 -32.77 0.56 -39.95
C VAL A 51 -33.95 1.00 -40.85
N GLU A 52 -34.63 0.05 -41.48
CA GLU A 52 -35.80 0.28 -42.35
C GLU A 52 -37.03 0.85 -41.61
N GLU A 53 -37.20 0.50 -40.33
CA GLU A 53 -38.28 1.03 -39.52
C GLU A 53 -38.01 2.47 -39.10
N LEU A 54 -36.78 2.75 -38.66
CA LEU A 54 -36.40 4.10 -38.24
C LEU A 54 -36.34 5.09 -39.42
N THR A 55 -36.00 4.66 -40.63
CA THR A 55 -35.99 5.53 -41.82
C THR A 55 -37.37 6.02 -42.25
N LYS A 56 -38.45 5.38 -41.77
CA LYS A 56 -39.83 5.89 -41.96
C LYS A 56 -40.09 7.17 -41.17
N VAL A 57 -39.27 7.47 -40.16
CA VAL A 57 -39.38 8.67 -39.35
C VAL A 57 -38.75 9.86 -40.07
N LYS A 58 -39.53 10.93 -40.24
CA LYS A 58 -39.08 12.14 -40.92
C LYS A 58 -37.81 12.72 -40.28
N GLY A 59 -36.74 12.82 -41.08
CA GLY A 59 -35.46 13.35 -40.62
C GLY A 59 -34.46 12.29 -40.11
N VAL A 60 -34.81 11.00 -40.22
CA VAL A 60 -33.91 9.87 -39.98
C VAL A 60 -33.54 9.24 -41.32
N GLY A 61 -32.30 9.39 -41.77
CA GLY A 61 -31.75 8.62 -42.90
C GLY A 61 -31.07 7.33 -42.43
N GLU A 62 -30.69 6.44 -43.34
CA GLU A 62 -30.07 5.13 -43.02
C GLU A 62 -28.90 5.25 -42.03
N ARG A 63 -27.93 6.13 -42.33
CA ARG A 63 -26.78 6.39 -41.45
C ARG A 63 -27.15 6.98 -40.08
N VAL A 64 -28.29 7.67 -40.00
CA VAL A 64 -28.78 8.22 -38.72
C VAL A 64 -29.48 7.11 -37.94
N ALA A 65 -30.27 6.27 -38.61
CA ALA A 65 -30.92 5.11 -38.00
C ALA A 65 -29.89 4.14 -37.40
N GLU A 66 -28.84 3.78 -38.15
CA GLU A 66 -27.75 2.92 -37.65
C GLU A 66 -27.14 3.48 -36.36
N LYS A 67 -26.79 4.77 -36.35
CA LYS A 67 -26.21 5.43 -35.19
C LYS A 67 -27.17 5.54 -34.02
N LEU A 68 -28.46 5.74 -34.28
CA LEU A 68 -29.48 5.78 -33.22
C LEU A 68 -29.61 4.42 -32.55
N ILE A 69 -29.64 3.34 -33.35
CA ILE A 69 -29.69 1.96 -32.86
C ILE A 69 -28.43 1.65 -32.05
N GLU A 70 -27.25 1.92 -32.60
CA GLU A 70 -25.97 1.72 -31.94
C GLU A 70 -25.91 2.48 -30.62
N ARG A 71 -26.24 3.77 -30.63
CA ARG A 71 -26.25 4.62 -29.43
C ARG A 71 -27.26 4.15 -28.39
N ALA A 72 -28.43 3.68 -28.81
CA ALA A 72 -29.43 3.12 -27.90
C ALA A 72 -28.92 1.81 -27.28
N LYS A 73 -28.28 0.95 -28.07
CA LYS A 73 -27.68 -0.30 -27.60
C LYS A 73 -26.49 -0.05 -26.67
N GLU A 74 -25.64 0.94 -26.93
CA GLU A 74 -24.60 1.37 -26.00
C GLU A 74 -25.20 1.78 -24.65
N TYR A 75 -26.30 2.55 -24.69
CA TYR A 75 -26.97 3.02 -23.49
C TYR A 75 -27.65 1.90 -22.69
N LEU A 76 -28.08 0.83 -23.39
CA LEU A 76 -28.62 -0.40 -22.78
C LEU A 76 -27.56 -1.46 -22.45
N GLY A 77 -26.32 -1.28 -22.90
CA GLY A 77 -25.26 -2.28 -22.79
C GLY A 77 -25.42 -3.50 -23.72
N GLU A 78 -26.19 -3.40 -24.81
CA GLU A 78 -26.57 -4.53 -25.70
C GLU A 78 -25.77 -4.63 -27.02
N THR A 79 -24.71 -3.84 -27.27
CA THR A 79 -23.78 -4.14 -28.38
C THR A 79 -22.32 -4.02 -27.95
N SER A 80 -21.66 -5.17 -28.02
CA SER A 80 -20.23 -5.44 -28.23
C SER A 80 -19.25 -4.49 -27.55
N GLY A 81 -18.76 -4.91 -26.38
CA GLY A 81 -17.91 -4.10 -25.50
C GLY A 81 -18.63 -3.64 -24.24
N GLY A 82 -19.50 -4.48 -23.68
CA GLY A 82 -20.21 -4.14 -22.44
C GLY A 82 -19.22 -3.70 -21.36
N LEU A 83 -19.63 -2.81 -20.47
CA LEU A 83 -18.82 -2.40 -19.32
C LEU A 83 -18.19 -3.62 -18.62
N LYS A 84 -18.96 -4.71 -18.52
CA LYS A 84 -18.49 -6.00 -18.02
C LYS A 84 -17.34 -6.61 -18.83
N GLU A 85 -17.42 -6.62 -20.16
CA GLU A 85 -16.40 -7.16 -21.06
C GLU A 85 -15.10 -6.35 -20.97
N VAL A 86 -15.21 -5.02 -20.92
CA VAL A 86 -14.05 -4.13 -20.71
C VAL A 86 -13.39 -4.43 -19.37
N LEU A 87 -14.18 -4.57 -18.30
CA LEU A 87 -13.67 -4.87 -16.97
C LEU A 87 -13.06 -6.28 -16.88
N GLU A 88 -13.64 -7.29 -17.53
CA GLU A 88 -13.09 -8.65 -17.63
C GLU A 88 -11.73 -8.67 -18.34
N GLY A 89 -11.48 -7.73 -19.25
CA GLY A 89 -10.19 -7.54 -19.93
C GLY A 89 -9.10 -6.91 -19.07
N ILE A 90 -9.42 -6.36 -17.89
CA ILE A 90 -8.45 -5.67 -17.02
C ILE A 90 -7.71 -6.70 -16.15
N PRO A 91 -6.39 -6.88 -16.35
CA PRO A 91 -5.62 -7.80 -15.54
C PRO A 91 -5.67 -7.39 -14.06
N ARG A 92 -5.87 -8.39 -13.18
CA ARG A 92 -5.92 -8.25 -11.70
C ARG A 92 -7.17 -7.58 -11.14
N LEU A 93 -8.14 -7.20 -11.96
CA LEU A 93 -9.44 -6.77 -11.45
C LEU A 93 -10.19 -7.98 -10.86
N ARG A 94 -10.48 -7.95 -9.56
CA ARG A 94 -11.19 -9.04 -8.87
C ARG A 94 -12.66 -9.03 -9.25
N ARG A 95 -13.28 -10.21 -9.25
CA ARG A 95 -14.72 -10.37 -9.55
C ARG A 95 -15.61 -9.54 -8.63
N GLU A 96 -15.29 -9.49 -7.34
CA GLU A 96 -16.02 -8.70 -6.33
C GLU A 96 -16.00 -7.20 -6.67
N ALA A 97 -14.80 -6.65 -6.90
CA ALA A 97 -14.62 -5.24 -7.30
C ALA A 97 -15.33 -4.94 -8.63
N MET A 98 -15.27 -5.87 -9.60
CA MET A 98 -15.97 -5.75 -10.86
C MET A 98 -17.50 -5.70 -10.68
N GLU A 99 -18.08 -6.57 -9.85
CA GLU A 99 -19.51 -6.56 -9.56
C GLU A 99 -19.94 -5.25 -8.88
N GLU A 100 -19.10 -4.70 -8.01
CA GLU A 100 -19.35 -3.43 -7.34
C GLU A 100 -19.28 -2.24 -8.33
N ILE A 101 -18.31 -2.24 -9.25
CA ILE A 101 -18.27 -1.27 -10.37
C ILE A 101 -19.55 -1.38 -11.20
N LEU A 102 -19.98 -2.59 -11.56
CA LEU A 102 -21.19 -2.80 -12.38
C LEU A 102 -22.48 -2.37 -11.66
N LYS A 103 -22.51 -2.41 -10.32
CA LYS A 103 -23.62 -1.88 -9.53
C LYS A 103 -23.60 -0.35 -9.47
N ARG A 104 -22.42 0.25 -9.35
CA ARG A 104 -22.25 1.70 -9.16
C ARG A 104 -22.28 2.48 -10.46
N TYR A 105 -21.86 1.89 -11.57
CA TYR A 105 -21.79 2.50 -12.89
C TYR A 105 -22.64 1.71 -13.88
N SER A 106 -23.68 2.34 -14.40
CA SER A 106 -24.63 1.71 -15.33
C SER A 106 -24.11 1.59 -16.77
N SER A 107 -23.02 2.27 -17.12
CA SER A 107 -22.46 2.27 -18.47
C SER A 107 -20.96 2.59 -18.49
N VAL A 108 -20.31 2.26 -19.61
CA VAL A 108 -18.91 2.64 -19.90
C VAL A 108 -18.74 4.16 -19.79
N GLU A 109 -19.71 4.94 -20.29
CA GLU A 109 -19.69 6.40 -20.23
C GLU A 109 -19.81 6.94 -18.80
N ALA A 110 -20.59 6.26 -17.94
CA ALA A 110 -20.65 6.60 -16.51
C ALA A 110 -19.30 6.35 -15.82
N LEU A 111 -18.68 5.21 -16.11
CA LEU A 111 -17.36 4.87 -15.57
C LEU A 111 -16.26 5.80 -16.12
N ARG A 112 -16.36 6.22 -17.38
CA ARG A 112 -15.43 7.16 -18.03
C ARG A 112 -15.37 8.53 -17.34
N ARG A 113 -16.46 8.92 -16.66
CA ARG A 113 -16.58 10.18 -15.93
C ARG A 113 -16.26 10.03 -14.44
N ALA A 114 -16.05 8.81 -13.95
CA ALA A 114 -15.67 8.55 -12.58
C ALA A 114 -14.29 9.16 -12.28
N SER A 115 -14.11 9.64 -11.05
CA SER A 115 -12.78 9.99 -10.56
C SER A 115 -12.01 8.75 -10.11
N VAL A 116 -10.69 8.89 -9.98
CA VAL A 116 -9.84 7.85 -9.40
C VAL A 116 -10.27 7.59 -7.95
N GLU A 117 -10.66 8.64 -7.24
CA GLU A 117 -11.14 8.58 -5.85
C GLU A 117 -12.44 7.78 -5.74
N ASP A 118 -13.42 8.02 -6.62
CA ASP A 118 -14.70 7.28 -6.59
C ASP A 118 -14.50 5.77 -6.78
N LEU A 119 -13.49 5.39 -7.58
CA LEU A 119 -13.15 4.00 -7.79
C LEU A 119 -12.36 3.40 -6.63
N MET A 120 -11.54 4.18 -5.94
CA MET A 120 -10.79 3.74 -4.76
C MET A 120 -11.70 3.47 -3.54
N GLU A 121 -12.92 4.01 -3.52
CA GLU A 121 -13.91 3.64 -2.51
C GLU A 121 -14.35 2.17 -2.61
N ILE A 122 -14.16 1.55 -3.78
CA ILE A 122 -14.50 0.15 -4.01
C ILE A 122 -13.39 -0.73 -3.44
N LYS A 123 -13.75 -1.63 -2.53
CA LYS A 123 -12.79 -2.49 -1.84
C LYS A 123 -11.97 -3.32 -2.84
N GLY A 124 -10.65 -3.24 -2.71
CA GLY A 124 -9.73 -3.96 -3.59
C GLY A 124 -9.38 -3.23 -4.89
N ILE A 125 -9.82 -1.97 -5.06
CA ILE A 125 -9.37 -1.08 -6.13
C ILE A 125 -8.40 -0.05 -5.55
N GLY A 126 -7.11 -0.25 -5.84
CA GLY A 126 -6.06 0.72 -5.54
C GLY A 126 -5.95 1.82 -6.60
N ARG A 127 -5.14 2.85 -6.34
CA ARG A 127 -4.97 4.00 -7.26
C ARG A 127 -4.53 3.58 -8.66
N ALA A 128 -3.53 2.70 -8.75
CA ALA A 128 -3.00 2.21 -10.03
C ALA A 128 -4.07 1.43 -10.82
N LEU A 129 -4.88 0.63 -10.12
CA LEU A 129 -5.96 -0.14 -10.74
C LEU A 129 -7.10 0.79 -11.18
N ALA A 130 -7.47 1.78 -10.37
CA ALA A 130 -8.46 2.81 -10.71
C ALA A 130 -8.06 3.59 -11.97
N VAL A 131 -6.79 4.02 -12.06
CA VAL A 131 -6.25 4.67 -13.27
C VAL A 131 -6.39 3.73 -14.48
N LYS A 132 -5.95 2.48 -14.35
CA LYS A 132 -6.04 1.49 -15.44
C LYS A 132 -7.48 1.21 -15.87
N ILE A 133 -8.43 1.21 -14.93
CA ILE A 133 -9.87 1.05 -15.22
C ILE A 133 -10.38 2.22 -16.06
N ILE A 134 -10.04 3.46 -15.67
CA ILE A 134 -10.44 4.67 -16.41
C ILE A 134 -9.80 4.67 -17.81
N GLU A 135 -8.52 4.35 -17.93
CA GLU A 135 -7.83 4.25 -19.22
C GLU A 135 -8.44 3.15 -20.12
N SER A 136 -8.84 2.01 -19.55
CA SER A 136 -9.44 0.89 -20.30
C SER A 136 -10.81 1.23 -20.89
N VAL A 137 -11.55 2.18 -20.28
CA VAL A 137 -12.78 2.75 -20.86
C VAL A 137 -12.53 3.99 -21.73
N GLY A 138 -11.25 4.29 -22.01
CA GLY A 138 -10.80 5.47 -22.75
C GLY A 138 -11.15 6.79 -22.04
N GLY A 139 -11.33 6.76 -20.73
CA GLY A 139 -11.50 7.96 -19.93
C GLY A 139 -10.19 8.71 -19.79
N GLU A 140 -10.28 10.03 -19.78
CA GLU A 140 -9.15 10.85 -19.39
C GLU A 140 -9.05 10.81 -17.88
N VAL A 141 -7.88 10.42 -17.38
CA VAL A 141 -7.55 10.57 -15.96
C VAL A 141 -7.48 12.06 -15.70
N LYS A 142 -8.62 12.62 -15.28
CA LYS A 142 -8.64 13.95 -14.69
C LYS A 142 -7.88 13.80 -13.38
N GLU A 143 -6.58 14.08 -13.40
CA GLU A 143 -5.88 14.45 -12.18
C GLU A 143 -6.75 15.53 -11.55
N THR A 144 -7.42 15.19 -10.45
CA THR A 144 -8.24 16.13 -9.71
C THR A 144 -7.26 17.14 -9.10
N ALA A 145 -6.95 18.16 -9.89
CA ALA A 145 -6.40 19.42 -9.45
C ALA A 145 -7.45 20.08 -8.55
N GLY A 146 -7.63 19.55 -7.33
CA GLY A 146 -8.63 20.07 -6.40
C GLY A 146 -9.31 19.03 -5.54
N VAL A 147 -8.57 18.27 -4.73
CA VAL A 147 -9.06 17.88 -3.40
C VAL A 147 -8.09 18.44 -2.37
N LYS A 148 -8.65 19.12 -1.37
CA LYS A 148 -7.99 19.97 -0.38
C LYS A 148 -6.60 19.46 -0.02
N ARG A 149 -5.60 20.31 -0.26
CA ARG A 149 -4.27 20.21 0.36
C ARG A 149 -4.46 20.14 1.89
N GLY A 150 -4.52 18.94 2.44
CA GLY A 150 -3.66 18.64 3.57
C GLY A 150 -2.26 18.95 3.04
N ARG A 151 -1.66 20.03 3.51
CA ARG A 151 -0.34 20.47 3.08
C ARG A 151 0.56 19.23 3.24
N GLY A 152 0.94 18.59 2.13
CA GLY A 152 1.80 17.40 2.19
C GLY A 152 2.99 17.74 3.07
N MET A 153 3.38 16.82 3.94
CA MET A 153 4.48 17.05 4.87
C MET A 153 5.71 17.43 4.05
N LYS A 154 6.57 18.32 4.53
CA LYS A 154 7.83 18.59 3.82
C LYS A 154 8.63 17.30 3.77
N LEU A 155 9.44 17.11 2.73
CA LEU A 155 10.21 15.88 2.57
C LEU A 155 11.10 15.62 3.80
N GLU A 156 11.70 16.67 4.37
CA GLU A 156 12.53 16.59 5.57
C GLU A 156 11.75 16.08 6.78
N GLU A 157 10.56 16.65 7.01
CA GLU A 157 9.65 16.27 8.09
C GLU A 157 9.11 14.83 7.90
N PHE A 158 8.82 14.43 6.66
CA PHE A 158 8.38 13.09 6.33
C PHE A 158 9.48 12.04 6.52
N LEU A 159 10.73 12.40 6.18
CA LEU A 159 11.91 11.57 6.43
C LEU A 159 12.26 11.50 7.91
N GLU A 160 11.94 12.50 8.72
CA GLU A 160 12.09 12.43 10.17
C GLU A 160 11.05 11.49 10.78
N ALA A 161 9.80 11.56 10.29
CA ALA A 161 8.70 10.74 10.78
C ALA A 161 8.87 9.23 10.45
N LEU A 162 9.22 8.92 9.20
CA LEU A 162 9.35 7.55 8.68
C LEU A 162 10.81 7.12 8.44
N GLY A 163 11.80 7.94 8.78
CA GLY A 163 13.21 7.56 8.66
C GLY A 163 13.71 6.74 9.84
N GLY A 164 15.00 6.39 9.80
CA GLY A 164 15.70 5.74 10.92
C GLY A 164 15.27 4.29 11.22
N MET A 165 14.30 3.75 10.49
CA MET A 165 13.89 2.36 10.64
C MET A 165 15.01 1.40 10.20
N ARG A 166 15.32 0.41 11.04
CA ARG A 166 16.37 -0.58 10.77
C ARG A 166 16.11 -1.29 9.44
N GLY A 167 17.05 -1.18 8.50
CA GLY A 167 16.96 -1.85 7.20
C GLY A 167 16.03 -1.16 6.19
N ILE A 168 15.66 0.10 6.43
CA ILE A 168 14.97 0.96 5.46
C ILE A 168 15.90 2.14 5.14
N ARG A 169 16.20 2.33 3.85
CA ARG A 169 17.10 3.40 3.41
C ARG A 169 16.31 4.70 3.28
N LYS A 170 17.00 5.84 3.43
CA LYS A 170 16.42 7.17 3.21
C LYS A 170 15.80 7.28 1.81
N SER A 171 16.48 6.77 0.80
CA SER A 171 16.01 6.73 -0.59
C SER A 171 14.71 5.93 -0.78
N THR A 172 14.46 4.90 0.03
CA THR A 172 13.20 4.15 0.03
C THR A 172 12.03 5.05 0.47
N ILE A 173 12.22 5.83 1.54
CA ILE A 173 11.20 6.78 2.03
C ILE A 173 11.01 7.95 1.04
N GLU A 174 12.09 8.43 0.42
CA GLU A 174 12.01 9.45 -0.64
C GLU A 174 11.26 8.95 -1.87
N ALA A 175 11.43 7.68 -2.26
CA ALA A 175 10.68 7.06 -3.36
C ALA A 175 9.19 7.00 -3.05
N ILE A 176 8.83 6.63 -1.81
CA ILE A 176 7.44 6.64 -1.33
C ILE A 176 6.84 8.04 -1.36
N TYR A 177 7.60 9.03 -0.91
CA TYR A 177 7.20 10.43 -0.97
C TYR A 177 6.94 10.91 -2.42
N LYS A 178 7.87 10.63 -3.33
CA LYS A 178 7.77 10.99 -4.75
C LYS A 178 6.64 10.25 -5.47
N ALA A 179 6.29 9.04 -5.02
CA ALA A 179 5.15 8.27 -5.51
C ALA A 179 3.79 8.85 -5.06
N GLY A 180 3.78 9.91 -4.25
CA GLY A 180 2.57 10.63 -3.82
C GLY A 180 2.07 10.27 -2.43
N TYR A 181 2.72 9.34 -1.74
CA TYR A 181 2.47 9.00 -0.34
C TYR A 181 3.24 9.94 0.58
N ASN A 182 2.93 11.23 0.48
CA ASN A 182 3.68 12.32 1.13
C ASN A 182 3.22 12.66 2.55
N THR A 183 2.42 11.80 3.19
CA THR A 183 2.05 11.91 4.60
C THR A 183 1.93 10.51 5.22
N PRO A 184 2.13 10.36 6.55
CA PRO A 184 1.94 9.08 7.23
C PRO A 184 0.53 8.49 7.03
N GLU A 185 -0.51 9.32 6.95
CA GLU A 185 -1.89 8.87 6.71
C GLU A 185 -2.02 8.14 5.37
N LYS A 186 -1.41 8.68 4.31
CA LYS A 186 -1.43 8.07 2.98
C LYS A 186 -0.66 6.76 2.94
N VAL A 187 0.48 6.71 3.62
CA VAL A 187 1.29 5.49 3.73
C VAL A 187 0.54 4.42 4.53
N ALA A 188 -0.15 4.81 5.61
CA ALA A 188 -0.93 3.92 6.45
C ALA A 188 -2.14 3.32 5.72
N SER A 189 -2.81 4.11 4.86
CA SER A 189 -3.92 3.64 4.05
C SER A 189 -3.51 2.77 2.86
N ALA A 190 -2.23 2.78 2.49
CA ALA A 190 -1.71 2.00 1.37
C ALA A 190 -1.61 0.50 1.71
N THR A 191 -1.86 -0.35 0.73
CA THR A 191 -1.60 -1.79 0.85
C THR A 191 -0.10 -2.09 0.77
N VAL A 192 0.31 -3.26 1.27
CA VAL A 192 1.71 -3.68 1.20
C VAL A 192 2.14 -3.82 -0.26
N GLU A 193 1.26 -4.35 -1.09
CA GLU A 193 1.45 -4.57 -2.51
C GLU A 193 1.67 -3.24 -3.25
N GLU A 194 0.83 -2.23 -3.01
CA GLU A 194 1.00 -0.90 -3.61
C GLU A 194 2.34 -0.26 -3.22
N LEU A 195 2.74 -0.38 -1.96
CA LEU A 195 4.04 0.14 -1.54
C LEU A 195 5.19 -0.61 -2.21
N THR A 196 5.06 -1.90 -2.51
CA THR A 196 6.10 -2.67 -3.21
C THR A 196 6.23 -2.37 -4.69
N GLU A 197 5.23 -1.74 -5.32
CA GLU A 197 5.34 -1.28 -6.72
C GLU A 197 6.28 -0.07 -6.85
N ILE A 198 6.56 0.60 -5.74
CA ILE A 198 7.47 1.75 -5.69
C ILE A 198 8.91 1.22 -5.76
N LYS A 199 9.66 1.71 -6.75
CA LYS A 199 11.07 1.35 -6.96
C LYS A 199 11.84 1.48 -5.63
N ASN A 200 12.57 0.41 -5.26
CA ASN A 200 13.34 0.29 -4.02
C ASN A 200 12.55 0.06 -2.72
N VAL A 201 11.27 -0.30 -2.80
CA VAL A 201 10.47 -0.73 -1.64
C VAL A 201 10.21 -2.24 -1.74
N GLY A 202 10.87 -3.04 -0.91
CA GLY A 202 10.62 -4.49 -0.84
C GLY A 202 9.44 -4.84 0.09
N PRO A 203 8.85 -6.06 0.01
CA PRO A 203 7.68 -6.46 0.82
C PRO A 203 7.88 -6.27 2.32
N LYS A 204 9.05 -6.68 2.83
CA LYS A 204 9.41 -6.49 4.24
C LYS A 204 9.58 -5.03 4.63
N ALA A 205 9.97 -4.16 3.69
CA ALA A 205 10.10 -2.72 3.92
C ALA A 205 8.72 -2.07 3.91
N ALA A 206 7.87 -2.39 2.92
CA ALA A 206 6.49 -1.93 2.83
C ALA A 206 5.69 -2.18 4.10
N VAL A 207 5.73 -3.41 4.65
CA VAL A 207 5.06 -3.75 5.92
C VAL A 207 5.54 -2.84 7.06
N ARG A 208 6.86 -2.75 7.27
CA ARG A 208 7.44 -1.96 8.36
C ARG A 208 7.16 -0.46 8.23
N ILE A 209 7.20 0.06 7.01
CA ILE A 209 6.93 1.47 6.73
C ILE A 209 5.46 1.79 6.99
N ARG A 210 4.54 0.90 6.60
CA ARG A 210 3.12 1.04 6.86
C ARG A 210 2.78 0.95 8.35
N GLU A 211 3.33 -0.04 9.06
CA GLU A 211 3.16 -0.17 10.51
C GLU A 211 3.62 1.09 11.25
N ARG A 212 4.80 1.61 10.88
CA ARG A 212 5.30 2.86 11.45
C ARG A 212 4.38 4.05 11.14
N ALA A 213 3.84 4.11 9.93
CA ALA A 213 2.90 5.15 9.54
C ALA A 213 1.60 5.08 10.35
N LEU A 214 1.05 3.87 10.56
CA LEU A 214 -0.12 3.64 11.42
C LEU A 214 0.11 4.10 12.87
N GLU A 215 1.29 3.81 13.44
CA GLU A 215 1.66 4.29 14.77
C GLU A 215 1.67 5.82 14.89
N LEU A 216 2.07 6.52 13.82
CA LEU A 216 2.14 7.98 13.80
C LEU A 216 0.75 8.61 13.70
N VAL A 217 -0.14 8.02 12.89
CA VAL A 217 -1.53 8.47 12.74
C VAL A 217 -2.30 8.28 14.06
N GLY A 218 -2.08 7.18 14.77
CA GLY A 218 -2.71 6.93 16.08
C GLY A 218 -2.27 7.88 17.19
N LYS A 219 -1.12 8.55 17.07
CA LYS A 219 -0.56 9.47 18.09
C LYS A 219 -0.91 10.95 17.87
N GLY A 220 -1.68 11.27 16.83
CA GLY A 220 -1.84 12.64 16.31
C GLY A 220 -3.24 13.26 16.36
N LYS A 221 -4.15 12.90 17.28
CA LYS A 221 -5.42 13.64 17.45
C LYS A 221 -5.25 14.86 18.39
N PRO A 222 -5.26 16.11 17.90
CA PRO A 222 -5.77 17.25 18.67
C PRO A 222 -7.31 17.17 18.80
N PRO A 223 -7.92 17.80 19.81
CA PRO A 223 -9.31 17.53 20.23
C PRO A 223 -10.31 17.83 19.11
N GLU A 224 -11.14 16.83 18.80
CA GLU A 224 -12.21 16.89 17.81
C GLU A 224 -13.25 17.96 18.18
N GLU A 225 -13.42 18.94 17.29
CA GLU A 225 -14.63 19.75 17.25
C GLU A 225 -15.77 18.88 16.71
N LYS A 226 -16.84 18.83 17.51
CA LYS A 226 -18.02 18.01 17.36
C LYS A 226 -18.75 18.23 16.03
N ALA A 227 -19.07 17.15 15.32
CA ALA A 227 -20.23 17.09 14.46
C ALA A 227 -20.73 15.64 14.33
N GLU A 228 -21.74 15.37 15.15
CA GLU A 228 -22.86 14.41 15.04
C GLU A 228 -22.63 12.95 14.59
N GLU A 229 -23.10 12.10 15.50
CA GLU A 229 -22.98 10.66 15.61
C GLU A 229 -23.85 9.89 14.60
N VAL A 230 -23.28 8.81 14.03
CA VAL A 230 -24.04 7.59 13.72
C VAL A 230 -23.31 6.45 14.44
N PRO A 231 -23.98 5.63 15.27
CA PRO A 231 -23.31 4.69 16.15
C PRO A 231 -22.81 3.49 15.34
N VAL A 232 -21.50 3.40 15.14
CA VAL A 232 -20.85 2.15 14.76
C VAL A 232 -20.37 1.50 16.05
N GLU A 233 -20.93 0.34 16.34
CA GLU A 233 -20.56 -0.52 17.45
C GLU A 233 -19.04 -0.74 17.44
N LYS A 234 -18.40 -0.54 18.60
CA LYS A 234 -16.98 -0.79 18.79
C LYS A 234 -16.71 -2.27 18.55
N GLU A 235 -16.03 -2.60 17.45
CA GLU A 235 -15.22 -3.83 17.41
C GLU A 235 -14.13 -3.67 18.46
N VAL A 236 -14.33 -4.35 19.59
CA VAL A 236 -13.29 -4.62 20.57
C VAL A 236 -12.23 -5.43 19.84
N GLU A 237 -10.96 -5.02 19.89
CA GLU A 237 -9.85 -5.90 19.49
C GLU A 237 -10.02 -7.22 20.22
N GLU A 238 -10.46 -8.27 19.51
CA GLU A 238 -10.59 -9.61 20.09
C GLU A 238 -9.19 -10.03 20.55
N ILE A 239 -9.00 -10.00 21.86
CA ILE A 239 -7.74 -10.38 22.48
C ILE A 239 -7.52 -11.87 22.15
N ASN A 240 -6.58 -12.14 21.25
CA ASN A 240 -6.31 -13.50 20.81
C ASN A 240 -5.62 -14.29 21.93
N ILE A 241 -6.36 -15.23 22.54
CA ILE A 241 -5.90 -16.06 23.65
C ILE A 241 -4.68 -16.89 23.25
N ALA A 242 -4.56 -17.26 21.97
CA ALA A 242 -3.42 -18.00 21.46
C ALA A 242 -2.10 -17.22 21.61
N ASP A 243 -2.13 -15.89 21.41
CA ASP A 243 -0.94 -15.04 21.53
C ASP A 243 -0.55 -14.84 23.01
N ILE A 244 -1.54 -14.78 23.90
CA ILE A 244 -1.33 -14.72 25.35
C ILE A 244 -0.71 -16.02 25.87
N LEU A 245 -1.29 -17.16 25.51
CA LEU A 245 -0.80 -18.47 25.94
C LEU A 245 0.60 -18.73 25.37
N SER A 246 0.85 -18.34 24.12
CA SER A 246 2.18 -18.47 23.50
C SER A 246 3.25 -17.59 24.18
N SER A 247 2.85 -16.58 24.94
CA SER A 247 3.76 -15.73 25.72
C SER A 247 4.19 -16.37 27.05
N ILE A 248 3.57 -17.49 27.46
CA ILE A 248 3.89 -18.19 28.71
C ILE A 248 5.15 -19.06 28.53
N PRO A 249 6.24 -18.78 29.27
CA PRO A 249 7.47 -19.54 29.12
C PRO A 249 7.28 -21.03 29.42
N ARG A 250 7.85 -21.89 28.56
CA ARG A 250 7.80 -23.36 28.62
C ARG A 250 6.47 -23.99 28.23
N LEU A 251 5.47 -23.20 27.83
CA LEU A 251 4.24 -23.74 27.24
C LEU A 251 4.52 -24.15 25.79
N ARG A 252 4.27 -25.42 25.45
CA ARG A 252 4.48 -25.93 24.08
C ARG A 252 3.26 -25.64 23.23
N LYS A 253 3.46 -25.43 21.93
CA LYS A 253 2.36 -25.20 20.97
C LYS A 253 1.26 -26.28 21.05
N SER A 254 1.65 -27.55 21.16
CA SER A 254 0.70 -28.66 21.32
C SER A 254 -0.19 -28.53 22.57
N THR A 255 0.37 -27.98 23.65
CA THR A 255 -0.36 -27.75 24.91
C THR A 255 -1.24 -26.50 24.80
N VAL A 256 -0.80 -25.46 24.07
CA VAL A 256 -1.64 -24.30 23.73
C VAL A 256 -2.86 -24.74 22.93
N ASP A 257 -2.68 -25.57 21.92
CA ASP A 257 -3.77 -26.09 21.10
C ASP A 257 -4.76 -26.93 21.94
N GLU A 258 -4.26 -27.72 22.89
CA GLU A 258 -5.08 -28.52 23.82
C GLU A 258 -5.85 -27.64 24.82
N ILE A 259 -5.24 -26.55 25.31
CA ILE A 259 -5.91 -25.55 26.15
C ILE A 259 -7.02 -24.85 25.36
N LEU A 260 -6.75 -24.41 24.13
CA LEU A 260 -7.74 -23.71 23.28
C LEU A 260 -8.90 -24.62 22.85
N GLN A 261 -8.67 -25.93 22.73
CA GLN A 261 -9.75 -26.90 22.48
C GLN A 261 -10.71 -27.02 23.66
N ARG A 262 -10.22 -26.92 24.90
CA ARG A 262 -11.03 -27.03 26.12
C ARG A 262 -11.59 -25.68 26.57
N TYR A 263 -10.88 -24.59 26.26
CA TYR A 263 -11.21 -23.21 26.63
C TYR A 263 -11.04 -22.29 25.40
N PRO A 264 -12.05 -22.20 24.53
CA PRO A 264 -11.95 -21.50 23.25
C PRO A 264 -11.91 -19.97 23.41
N ASP A 265 -12.40 -19.43 24.53
CA ASP A 265 -12.48 -18.00 24.79
C ASP A 265 -11.87 -17.60 26.16
N LEU A 266 -11.54 -16.32 26.33
CA LEU A 266 -10.85 -15.81 27.53
C LEU A 266 -11.73 -15.98 28.77
N HIS A 267 -13.04 -15.92 28.60
CA HIS A 267 -14.02 -16.05 29.67
C HIS A 267 -14.03 -17.48 30.23
N SER A 268 -14.01 -18.47 29.35
CA SER A 268 -13.93 -19.90 29.68
C SER A 268 -12.62 -20.24 30.39
N LEU A 269 -11.50 -19.68 29.92
CA LEU A 269 -10.19 -19.90 30.53
C LEU A 269 -10.05 -19.21 31.90
N LYS A 270 -10.69 -18.05 32.08
CA LYS A 270 -10.70 -17.31 33.37
C LYS A 270 -11.47 -18.05 34.47
N GLY A 271 -12.49 -18.81 34.09
CA GLY A 271 -13.26 -19.67 35.01
C GLY A 271 -12.55 -20.97 35.38
N ALA A 272 -11.47 -21.34 34.69
CA ALA A 272 -10.77 -22.59 34.90
C ALA A 272 -10.05 -22.63 36.25
N THR A 273 -10.23 -23.72 36.98
CA THR A 273 -9.50 -23.94 38.24
C THR A 273 -8.08 -24.43 37.97
N LYS A 274 -7.20 -24.28 38.96
CA LYS A 274 -5.82 -24.77 38.89
C LYS A 274 -5.79 -26.28 38.64
N GLU A 275 -6.70 -27.00 39.28
CA GLU A 275 -6.87 -28.45 39.18
C GLU A 275 -7.31 -28.86 37.76
N GLU A 276 -8.28 -28.16 37.17
CA GLU A 276 -8.75 -28.41 35.80
C GLU A 276 -7.68 -28.17 34.74
N LEU A 277 -6.87 -27.12 34.91
CA LEU A 277 -5.76 -26.84 34.00
C LEU A 277 -4.67 -27.91 34.07
N MET A 278 -4.43 -28.48 35.26
CA MET A 278 -3.45 -29.57 35.45
C MET A 278 -3.87 -30.91 34.85
N GLU A 279 -5.15 -31.09 34.50
CA GLU A 279 -5.61 -32.27 33.74
C GLU A 279 -5.11 -32.26 32.29
N ILE A 280 -4.70 -31.09 31.78
CA ILE A 280 -4.22 -30.93 30.41
C ILE A 280 -2.79 -31.44 30.30
N LYS A 281 -2.52 -32.26 29.28
CA LYS A 281 -1.22 -32.92 29.13
C LYS A 281 -0.12 -31.89 28.87
N GLY A 282 0.82 -31.81 29.82
CA GLY A 282 1.95 -30.89 29.75
C GLY A 282 1.73 -29.56 30.48
N VAL A 283 0.59 -29.38 31.17
CA VAL A 283 0.37 -28.29 32.12
C VAL A 283 0.67 -28.80 33.52
N GLY A 284 1.82 -28.39 34.07
CA GLY A 284 2.17 -28.63 35.47
C GLY A 284 1.66 -27.52 36.38
N GLU A 285 1.79 -27.71 37.69
CA GLU A 285 1.33 -26.77 38.73
C GLU A 285 1.80 -25.33 38.50
N SER A 286 3.11 -25.15 38.28
CA SER A 286 3.72 -23.83 37.99
C SER A 286 3.28 -23.21 36.65
N THR A 287 2.74 -24.01 35.73
CA THR A 287 2.24 -23.55 34.43
C THR A 287 0.79 -23.13 34.54
N ALA A 288 -0.03 -23.90 35.26
CA ALA A 288 -1.41 -23.55 35.60
C ALA A 288 -1.48 -22.21 36.34
N GLU A 289 -0.62 -21.99 37.33
CA GLU A 289 -0.54 -20.72 38.07
C GLU A 289 -0.21 -19.53 37.16
N LYS A 290 0.74 -19.71 36.22
CA LYS A 290 1.11 -18.67 35.27
C LYS A 290 0.00 -18.39 34.26
N ILE A 291 -0.75 -19.40 33.83
CA ILE A 291 -1.90 -19.23 32.95
C ILE A 291 -2.96 -18.39 33.67
N ILE A 292 -3.33 -18.74 34.90
CA ILE A 292 -4.31 -17.98 35.70
C ILE A 292 -3.83 -16.55 35.96
N GLU A 293 -2.55 -16.38 36.33
CA GLU A 293 -1.95 -15.06 36.59
C GLU A 293 -1.94 -14.17 35.34
N THR A 294 -1.60 -14.72 34.18
CA THR A 294 -1.55 -13.96 32.91
C THR A 294 -2.94 -13.61 32.41
N VAL A 295 -3.90 -14.53 32.50
CA VAL A 295 -5.32 -14.31 32.15
C VAL A 295 -5.96 -13.26 33.05
N SER A 296 -5.65 -13.26 34.36
CA SER A 296 -6.20 -12.30 35.32
C SER A 296 -5.67 -10.88 35.15
N LYS A 297 -4.49 -10.70 34.54
CA LYS A 297 -3.87 -9.37 34.32
C LYS A 297 -4.43 -8.60 33.13
N ILE A 298 -5.23 -9.24 32.28
CA ILE A 298 -5.70 -8.66 31.02
C ILE A 298 -6.87 -7.67 31.20
N GLU A 299 -7.51 -7.64 32.38
CA GLU A 299 -8.79 -6.92 32.56
C GLU A 299 -8.77 -5.84 33.67
N ALA A 300 -7.76 -4.96 33.71
CA ALA A 300 -7.79 -3.80 34.60
C ALA A 300 -7.42 -2.47 33.93
N PRO A 301 -8.36 -1.81 33.23
CA PRO A 301 -8.38 -0.35 33.19
C PRO A 301 -8.86 0.17 34.56
N LYS A 302 -7.97 0.87 35.28
CA LYS A 302 -8.32 1.60 36.51
C LYS A 302 -9.43 2.62 36.19
N ARG A 303 -10.63 2.41 36.73
CA ARG A 303 -11.56 3.51 37.02
C ARG A 303 -11.04 4.22 38.27
N GLU A 304 -10.69 5.49 38.12
CA GLU A 304 -10.64 6.41 39.26
C GLU A 304 -12.09 6.63 39.70
N GLU A 305 -12.47 6.01 40.82
CA GLU A 305 -13.63 6.43 41.59
C GLU A 305 -13.12 7.11 42.86
N GLU A 306 -13.32 8.42 42.93
CA GLU A 306 -13.33 9.18 44.17
C GLU A 306 -14.40 8.60 45.09
N THR A 307 -13.99 8.08 46.25
CA THR A 307 -14.76 8.25 47.49
C THR A 307 -13.79 8.37 48.65
N ALA A 308 -13.89 9.50 49.34
CA ALA A 308 -13.23 9.74 50.62
C ALA A 308 -14.04 9.07 51.74
N GLU A 309 -13.36 8.38 52.66
CA GLU A 309 -13.62 8.41 54.11
C GLU A 309 -12.50 7.68 54.90
N GLU A 310 -12.44 7.96 56.20
CA GLU A 310 -11.24 8.10 57.04
C GLU A 310 -10.59 6.81 57.63
N LYS A 311 -9.23 6.87 57.74
CA LYS A 311 -8.25 6.46 58.81
C LYS A 311 -8.70 5.61 60.06
N PRO A 312 -7.76 5.07 60.90
CA PRO A 312 -6.32 4.68 60.75
C PRO A 312 -5.92 3.36 61.51
N LYS A 313 -4.58 3.05 61.54
CA LYS A 313 -3.77 2.13 62.43
C LYS A 313 -3.22 0.89 61.70
N GLU A 314 -2.00 0.35 61.89
CA GLU A 314 -0.83 0.62 62.75
C GLU A 314 0.43 -0.13 62.22
N LYS A 315 1.60 0.46 62.48
CA LYS A 315 3.04 0.06 62.46
C LYS A 315 3.44 -1.45 62.28
N LYS A 316 4.31 -1.81 61.30
CA LYS A 316 5.81 -2.06 61.31
C LYS A 316 6.29 -3.39 61.97
N PRO A 317 7.55 -3.89 61.79
CA PRO A 317 8.51 -3.88 60.65
C PRO A 317 9.31 -5.22 60.43
N GLY A 318 10.14 -5.29 59.39
CA GLY A 318 11.28 -6.24 59.24
C GLY A 318 11.00 -7.45 58.34
N ALA A 319 11.88 -7.94 57.48
CA ALA A 319 13.32 -7.74 57.36
C ALA A 319 13.82 -8.16 55.96
N LEU A 320 14.76 -7.35 55.46
CA LEU A 320 15.94 -7.68 54.67
C LEU A 320 15.76 -8.20 53.23
N ASP A 321 16.18 -7.42 52.23
CA ASP A 321 17.58 -7.16 51.84
C ASP A 321 18.10 -8.30 50.95
N GLY A 322 18.11 -8.03 49.65
CA GLY A 322 18.55 -8.95 48.61
C GLY A 322 17.87 -8.60 47.30
N ILE A 323 18.67 -8.34 46.26
CA ILE A 323 18.24 -8.04 44.87
C ILE A 323 17.97 -6.55 44.60
N LEU A 324 18.92 -5.68 44.93
CA LEU A 324 19.11 -4.43 44.18
C LEU A 324 20.58 -3.92 44.22
N LYS A 325 21.51 -4.80 43.84
CA LYS A 325 22.92 -4.46 43.57
C LYS A 325 23.43 -5.19 42.32
N SER A 326 23.00 -4.73 41.15
CA SER A 326 23.75 -4.86 39.89
C SER A 326 23.04 -4.03 38.81
N PHE A 327 23.82 -3.31 38.00
CA PHE A 327 23.42 -2.35 36.95
C PHE A 327 23.36 -0.85 37.32
N LYS A 328 24.30 -0.39 38.14
CA LYS A 328 24.80 1.01 38.04
C LYS A 328 26.32 1.00 37.90
N GLY A 329 26.78 0.99 36.66
CA GLY A 329 28.19 1.11 36.32
C GLY A 329 28.47 0.66 34.89
N ILE A 330 28.45 1.60 33.94
CA ILE A 330 29.38 1.78 32.80
C ILE A 330 28.92 3.10 32.14
N ALA A 331 29.32 4.22 32.74
CA ALA A 331 29.25 5.55 32.15
C ALA A 331 30.27 6.43 32.89
N GLN A 332 31.54 6.36 32.49
CA GLN A 332 32.57 7.40 32.73
C GLN A 332 33.97 6.95 32.25
N LYS A 333 34.42 7.48 31.10
CA LYS A 333 35.81 7.67 30.60
C LYS A 333 35.67 7.80 29.07
N ILE A 334 35.93 8.92 28.39
CA ILE A 334 37.14 9.75 28.36
C ILE A 334 36.75 11.14 27.83
N LYS A 335 37.21 12.20 28.50
CA LYS A 335 37.34 13.54 27.90
C LYS A 335 38.65 14.15 28.40
N GLY A 336 39.50 14.59 27.48
CA GLY A 336 40.49 15.64 27.68
C GLY A 336 41.96 15.22 27.60
N ILE A 337 42.70 16.03 26.83
CA ILE A 337 44.17 16.32 26.78
C ILE A 337 44.65 16.12 25.33
N PHE A 338 45.41 16.99 24.64
CA PHE A 338 45.83 18.40 24.70
C PHE A 338 46.77 18.58 23.48
N PHE A 339 46.73 19.71 22.76
CA PHE A 339 47.68 20.08 21.67
C PHE A 339 49.03 20.55 22.25
N PRO A 340 50.17 20.42 21.54
CA PRO A 340 50.78 21.61 20.92
C PRO A 340 51.58 21.40 19.60
N GLU A 341 52.00 22.53 19.03
CA GLU A 341 52.56 22.82 17.68
C GLU A 341 54.11 22.73 17.47
N LYS A 342 54.49 22.60 16.17
CA LYS A 342 55.57 23.29 15.37
C LYS A 342 57.09 22.91 15.41
N LYS A 343 57.62 22.65 14.18
CA LYS A 343 58.72 23.31 13.39
C LYS A 343 60.06 22.58 13.07
N ARG A 344 60.54 22.88 11.81
CA ARG A 344 61.88 22.78 11.12
C ARG A 344 62.21 21.43 10.41
N ILE A 345 62.41 21.28 9.08
CA ILE A 345 63.12 21.91 7.92
C ILE A 345 64.48 21.22 7.58
N LYS A 346 64.55 20.62 6.36
CA LYS A 346 65.67 20.31 5.40
C LYS A 346 66.80 19.37 5.87
N GLU A 347 67.43 18.50 5.05
CA GLU A 347 68.00 18.65 3.70
C GLU A 347 68.39 17.27 3.06
N GLU A 348 68.25 17.16 1.74
CA GLU A 348 68.98 16.37 0.68
C GLU A 348 69.80 15.10 1.05
N THR A 349 69.69 13.94 0.37
CA THR A 349 70.23 13.64 -0.99
C THR A 349 69.79 12.24 -1.51
N LYS A 350 69.76 12.10 -2.85
CA LYS A 350 69.60 10.89 -3.72
C LYS A 350 70.48 9.69 -3.25
N GLN A 351 70.16 8.40 -3.46
CA GLN A 351 69.78 7.73 -4.72
C GLN A 351 69.42 6.23 -4.49
N GLU A 352 68.41 5.76 -5.25
CA GLU A 352 68.21 4.38 -5.76
C GLU A 352 68.07 3.17 -4.81
N ASN A 353 66.80 2.89 -4.43
CA ASN A 353 66.17 1.57 -4.59
C ASN A 353 64.64 1.79 -4.66
N LYS A 354 64.01 1.47 -5.80
CA LYS A 354 62.59 1.75 -6.07
C LYS A 354 61.71 0.61 -5.54
N GLU A 355 61.15 0.84 -4.36
CA GLU A 355 59.94 0.17 -3.87
C GLU A 355 58.78 1.18 -3.86
N ASP A 356 57.64 0.66 -4.29
CA ASP A 356 56.35 1.28 -4.61
C ASP A 356 55.86 2.34 -3.61
N GLY A 357 55.95 3.59 -4.03
CA GLY A 357 55.20 4.73 -3.50
C GLY A 357 54.53 5.46 -4.66
N GLY A 358 53.51 4.83 -5.25
CA GLY A 358 52.66 5.44 -6.26
C GLY A 358 51.57 6.26 -5.59
N GLU A 359 51.69 7.58 -5.72
CA GLU A 359 50.68 8.62 -5.57
C GLU A 359 49.24 8.08 -5.50
N ASN A 360 48.56 8.31 -4.37
CA ASN A 360 47.09 8.27 -4.31
C ASN A 360 46.56 9.52 -5.04
N VAL A 361 46.79 9.56 -6.35
CA VAL A 361 45.93 10.29 -7.27
C VAL A 361 44.63 9.50 -7.24
N GLU A 362 43.54 10.10 -6.75
CA GLU A 362 42.20 9.60 -7.05
C GLU A 362 42.10 9.52 -8.58
N ARG A 363 42.43 8.37 -9.16
CA ARG A 363 42.34 8.14 -10.59
C ARG A 363 40.85 8.17 -10.89
N LYS A 364 40.40 9.29 -11.41
CA LYS A 364 39.04 9.44 -11.90
C LYS A 364 38.88 8.42 -13.04
N ILE A 365 38.13 7.35 -12.77
CA ILE A 365 37.79 6.35 -13.77
C ILE A 365 36.81 7.01 -14.73
N GLU A 366 37.24 7.26 -15.96
CA GLU A 366 36.42 7.90 -17.00
C GLU A 366 36.00 6.90 -18.08
N ARG A 367 36.69 5.75 -18.19
CA ARG A 367 36.42 4.69 -19.16
C ARG A 367 36.35 3.32 -18.49
N PHE A 368 35.67 2.37 -19.13
CA PHE A 368 35.54 1.00 -18.59
C PHE A 368 36.88 0.29 -18.47
N GLU A 369 37.78 0.58 -19.40
CA GLU A 369 39.15 0.06 -19.45
C GLU A 369 40.04 0.57 -18.30
N ASP A 370 39.61 1.63 -17.59
CA ASP A 370 40.29 2.14 -16.40
C ASP A 370 39.89 1.36 -15.13
N ILE A 371 38.88 0.49 -15.21
CA ILE A 371 38.38 -0.32 -14.09
C ILE A 371 39.28 -1.55 -13.92
N GLU A 372 39.75 -1.78 -12.70
CA GLU A 372 40.63 -2.89 -12.38
C GLU A 372 39.94 -4.24 -12.64
N GLY A 373 40.48 -5.03 -13.59
CA GLY A 373 39.95 -6.34 -13.97
C GLY A 373 39.04 -6.33 -15.19
N VAL A 374 38.73 -5.16 -15.76
CA VAL A 374 37.99 -5.04 -17.02
C VAL A 374 38.97 -5.01 -18.20
N SER A 375 38.93 -6.05 -19.02
CA SER A 375 39.65 -6.07 -20.31
C SER A 375 38.88 -5.28 -21.37
N GLU A 376 39.54 -4.98 -22.50
CA GLU A 376 38.88 -4.32 -23.65
C GLU A 376 37.69 -5.15 -24.17
N GLU A 377 37.77 -6.48 -24.10
CA GLU A 377 36.68 -7.39 -24.46
C GLU A 377 35.49 -7.28 -23.50
N ILE A 378 35.74 -7.23 -22.19
CA ILE A 378 34.68 -7.05 -21.18
C ILE A 378 34.06 -5.65 -21.30
N ALA A 379 34.88 -4.61 -21.50
CA ALA A 379 34.41 -3.25 -21.74
C ALA A 379 33.48 -3.16 -22.96
N LYS A 380 33.81 -3.89 -24.03
CA LYS A 380 32.95 -3.99 -25.21
C LYS A 380 31.61 -4.66 -24.87
N LYS A 381 31.64 -5.77 -24.13
CA LYS A 381 30.43 -6.48 -23.70
C LYS A 381 29.55 -5.66 -22.75
N LEU A 382 30.14 -4.85 -21.88
CA LEU A 382 29.39 -3.87 -21.06
C LEU A 382 28.64 -2.87 -21.94
N ARG A 383 29.28 -2.35 -23.01
CA ARG A 383 28.62 -1.46 -23.99
C ARG A 383 27.51 -2.15 -24.76
N GLU A 384 27.74 -3.39 -25.20
CA GLU A 384 26.74 -4.22 -25.87
C GLU A 384 25.55 -4.56 -24.94
N GLY A 385 25.82 -4.73 -23.64
CA GLY A 385 24.83 -4.91 -22.57
C GLY A 385 24.06 -3.63 -22.21
N GLY A 386 24.39 -2.50 -22.83
CA GLY A 386 23.64 -1.24 -22.70
C GLY A 386 24.29 -0.19 -21.79
N TYR A 387 25.44 -0.49 -21.17
CA TYR A 387 26.18 0.46 -20.32
C TYR A 387 27.09 1.34 -21.17
N ARG A 388 26.76 2.62 -21.31
CA ARG A 388 27.47 3.56 -22.20
C ARG A 388 28.56 4.35 -21.50
N ASN A 389 28.49 4.46 -20.18
CA ASN A 389 29.39 5.24 -19.34
C ASN A 389 29.47 4.66 -17.91
N ILE A 390 30.41 5.17 -17.11
CA ILE A 390 30.63 4.74 -15.72
C ILE A 390 29.42 5.04 -14.82
N GLU A 391 28.66 6.10 -15.09
CA GLU A 391 27.50 6.50 -14.29
C GLU A 391 26.36 5.48 -14.40
N GLU A 392 26.08 4.99 -15.60
CA GLU A 392 25.14 3.89 -15.84
C GLU A 392 25.63 2.59 -15.21
N LEU A 393 26.94 2.34 -15.23
CA LEU A 393 27.55 1.16 -14.60
C LEU A 393 27.48 1.22 -13.06
N ARG A 394 27.54 2.42 -12.45
CA ARG A 394 27.37 2.63 -10.99
C ARG A 394 25.95 2.34 -10.51
N GLU A 395 24.97 2.46 -11.39
CA GLU A 395 23.57 2.13 -11.08
C GLU A 395 23.26 0.64 -11.28
N ALA A 396 24.16 -0.10 -11.92
CA ALA A 396 24.02 -1.53 -12.15
C ALA A 396 24.11 -2.32 -10.83
N THR A 397 23.39 -3.43 -10.78
CA THR A 397 23.54 -4.42 -9.71
C THR A 397 24.49 -5.53 -10.12
N VAL A 398 24.97 -6.29 -9.13
CA VAL A 398 25.79 -7.49 -9.40
C VAL A 398 25.00 -8.46 -10.28
N GLU A 399 23.70 -8.61 -10.03
CA GLU A 399 22.79 -9.44 -10.82
C GLU A 399 22.69 -8.97 -12.28
N ASP A 400 22.64 -7.66 -12.54
CA ASP A 400 22.59 -7.13 -13.91
C ASP A 400 23.88 -7.43 -14.68
N LEU A 401 25.04 -7.33 -14.01
CA LEU A 401 26.35 -7.56 -14.64
C LEU A 401 26.64 -9.04 -14.92
N ILE A 402 26.19 -9.96 -14.05
CA ILE A 402 26.35 -11.40 -14.26
C ILE A 402 25.58 -11.91 -15.48
N MET A 403 24.53 -11.19 -15.90
CA MET A 403 23.79 -11.52 -17.12
C MET A 403 24.60 -11.26 -18.41
N ILE A 404 25.73 -10.53 -18.32
CA ILE A 404 26.64 -10.28 -19.43
C ILE A 404 27.65 -11.42 -19.53
N GLU A 405 27.66 -12.08 -20.69
CA GLU A 405 28.51 -13.25 -20.94
C GLU A 405 29.99 -12.96 -20.67
N GLY A 406 30.63 -13.73 -19.77
CA GLY A 406 32.04 -13.56 -19.42
C GLY A 406 32.28 -12.59 -18.25
N ILE A 407 31.21 -12.13 -17.58
CA ILE A 407 31.29 -11.46 -16.27
C ILE A 407 30.72 -12.42 -15.23
N ASP A 408 31.57 -12.89 -14.32
CA ASP A 408 31.15 -13.67 -13.16
C ASP A 408 30.85 -12.77 -11.94
N GLU A 409 30.34 -13.38 -10.87
CA GLU A 409 29.94 -12.65 -9.67
C GLU A 409 31.11 -11.93 -8.98
N GLU A 410 32.31 -12.51 -9.02
CA GLU A 410 33.51 -11.93 -8.42
C GLU A 410 33.97 -10.70 -9.21
N LEU A 411 34.03 -10.81 -10.53
CA LEU A 411 34.37 -9.72 -11.42
C LEU A 411 33.30 -8.61 -11.36
N ALA A 412 32.02 -8.93 -11.34
CA ALA A 412 30.92 -7.96 -11.19
C ALA A 412 31.07 -7.12 -9.91
N ARG A 413 31.36 -7.77 -8.78
CA ARG A 413 31.62 -7.07 -7.50
C ARG A 413 32.88 -6.21 -7.57
N LYS A 414 33.94 -6.72 -8.22
CA LYS A 414 35.19 -5.97 -8.36
C LYS A 414 34.99 -4.71 -9.21
N ILE A 415 34.23 -4.81 -10.29
CA ILE A 415 33.84 -3.67 -11.15
C ILE A 415 33.12 -2.61 -10.33
N LEU A 416 32.06 -2.99 -9.60
CA LEU A 416 31.25 -2.06 -8.81
C LEU A 416 31.98 -1.45 -7.61
N ASN A 417 32.94 -2.17 -7.00
CA ASN A 417 33.74 -1.65 -5.90
C ASN A 417 34.87 -0.71 -6.36
N SER A 418 35.28 -0.83 -7.63
CA SER A 418 36.37 -0.02 -8.19
C SER A 418 35.90 1.36 -8.64
N ILE A 419 34.59 1.53 -8.89
CA ILE A 419 33.95 2.78 -9.33
C ILE A 419 33.27 3.47 -8.16
#